data_AF-A0A839Y3Y8-F1
#
_entry.id   AF-A0A839Y3Y8-F1
#
_cell.length_a   1.000
_cell.length_b   1.000
_cell.length_c   1.000
_cell.angle_alpha   90.00
_cell.angle_beta   90.00
_cell.angle_gamma   90.00
#
_symmetry.space_group_name_H-M   'P 1'
#
loop_
_entity.id
_entity.type
_entity.pdbx_description
1 polymer ?
#
loop_
_entity_poly.entity_id
_entity_poly.type
_entity_poly.pdbx_seq_one_letter_code
_entity_poly.pdbx_strand_id
1 'polypeptide(L)'
;MTTLTRRRGKHRAPRPPRRPASTVSGLVAAAGLALTLAACGGSGSDVPDEDAVAAAVEDAVGTSDEDVEAAVEEWAESVSGKPDAPDEPLAVGDCAETIWYETPAAGLPSIDCDEEHDAEVYLAVPLDELGPSFPGTSEMQDHTKRDCTTGFEDFVGIPVDQSVNMFSVVYPTEESWADGDRTALCYATGRTMEPLTGSLEGVAE
;
A
#
# COMPACT_ATOMS: atom_id res chain seq x y z
N MET A 1 -40.41 22.62 -36.01
CA MET A 1 -41.13 22.61 -34.72
C MET A 1 -41.34 21.16 -34.30
N THR A 2 -40.68 20.71 -33.23
CA THR A 2 -41.18 19.81 -32.17
C THR A 2 -39.98 19.49 -31.26
N THR A 3 -39.89 20.20 -30.14
CA THR A 3 -38.90 20.04 -29.07
C THR A 3 -39.35 18.90 -28.15
N LEU A 4 -38.51 17.88 -27.96
CA LEU A 4 -38.78 16.73 -27.08
C LEU A 4 -38.03 16.92 -25.74
N THR A 5 -38.76 17.33 -24.70
CA THR A 5 -38.23 17.60 -23.36
C THR A 5 -38.17 16.30 -22.53
N ARG A 6 -36.97 15.77 -22.29
CA ARG A 6 -36.75 14.56 -21.48
C ARG A 6 -36.79 14.92 -19.99
N ARG A 7 -37.88 14.56 -19.28
CA ARG A 7 -37.99 14.71 -17.81
C ARG A 7 -37.09 13.69 -17.09
N ARG A 8 -36.12 14.16 -16.31
CA ARG A 8 -35.34 13.36 -15.36
C ARG A 8 -36.20 13.02 -14.13
N GLY A 9 -36.47 11.73 -13.91
CA GLY A 9 -37.12 11.23 -12.69
C GLY A 9 -36.13 11.21 -11.53
N LYS A 10 -36.51 11.81 -10.39
CA LYS A 10 -35.73 11.78 -9.14
C LYS A 10 -36.00 10.46 -8.42
N HIS A 11 -35.03 9.56 -8.37
CA HIS A 11 -35.10 8.36 -7.54
C HIS A 11 -34.93 8.76 -6.06
N ARG A 12 -35.93 8.47 -5.23
CA ARG A 12 -35.88 8.64 -3.78
C ARG A 12 -35.29 7.38 -3.15
N ALA A 13 -34.24 7.54 -2.35
CA ALA A 13 -33.67 6.46 -1.54
C ALA A 13 -34.60 6.07 -0.38
N PRO A 14 -34.63 4.79 0.04
CA PRO A 14 -35.41 4.32 1.18
C PRO A 14 -34.81 4.77 2.52
N ARG A 15 -35.66 5.02 3.51
CA ARG A 15 -35.29 5.43 4.88
C ARG A 15 -34.97 4.20 5.76
N PRO A 16 -33.96 4.25 6.64
CA PRO A 16 -33.68 3.15 7.56
C PRO A 16 -34.71 3.07 8.71
N PRO A 17 -34.91 1.88 9.30
CA PRO A 17 -35.86 1.68 10.39
C PRO A 17 -35.37 2.28 11.71
N ARG A 18 -36.32 2.82 12.50
CA ARG A 18 -36.08 3.41 13.83
C ARG A 18 -36.02 2.32 14.90
N ARG A 19 -34.97 2.32 15.72
CA ARG A 19 -34.86 1.46 16.91
C ARG A 19 -35.64 2.08 18.09
N PRO A 20 -36.38 1.28 18.89
CA PRO A 20 -37.06 1.79 20.08
C PRO A 20 -36.07 2.02 21.23
N ALA A 21 -36.30 3.11 21.97
CA ALA A 21 -35.55 3.48 23.18
C ALA A 21 -36.04 2.63 24.37
N SER A 22 -35.10 1.99 25.06
CA SER A 22 -35.36 1.31 26.34
C SER A 22 -34.59 2.02 27.44
N THR A 23 -35.33 2.76 28.26
CA THR A 23 -34.89 3.30 29.55
C THR A 23 -34.77 2.18 30.57
N VAL A 24 -33.59 2.02 31.19
CA VAL A 24 -33.42 1.19 32.39
C VAL A 24 -33.10 2.12 33.56
N SER A 25 -34.00 2.11 34.53
CA SER A 25 -33.92 2.78 35.82
C SER A 25 -33.68 1.69 36.87
N GLY A 26 -32.69 1.84 37.76
CA GLY A 26 -32.60 0.95 38.92
C GLY A 26 -31.24 0.85 39.63
N LEU A 27 -31.13 1.65 40.70
CA LEU A 27 -30.59 1.32 42.03
C LEU A 27 -29.12 0.89 42.23
N VAL A 28 -28.40 1.82 42.87
CA VAL A 28 -27.14 1.64 43.60
C VAL A 28 -27.33 0.69 44.79
N ALA A 29 -26.46 -0.31 44.91
CA ALA A 29 -26.16 -0.99 46.17
C ALA A 29 -24.64 -1.28 46.23
N ALA A 30 -23.96 -0.63 47.16
CA ALA A 30 -22.55 -0.85 47.46
C ALA A 30 -22.37 -2.12 48.29
N ALA A 31 -21.45 -3.01 47.89
CA ALA A 31 -20.83 -4.01 48.77
C ALA A 31 -19.54 -4.60 48.16
N GLY A 32 -18.40 -4.28 48.76
CA GLY A 32 -17.34 -5.22 49.16
C GLY A 32 -16.62 -6.10 48.12
N LEU A 33 -15.33 -5.79 47.95
CA LEU A 33 -14.21 -6.64 47.49
C LEU A 33 -14.39 -8.16 47.64
N ALA A 34 -14.09 -8.91 46.57
CA ALA A 34 -13.29 -10.15 46.63
C ALA A 34 -12.77 -10.53 45.23
N LEU A 35 -11.44 -10.58 45.09
CA LEU A 35 -10.74 -11.15 43.94
C LEU A 35 -11.15 -12.62 43.74
N THR A 36 -11.52 -12.99 42.52
CA THR A 36 -11.37 -14.38 42.03
C THR A 36 -11.02 -14.41 40.55
N LEU A 37 -10.00 -15.22 40.26
CA LEU A 37 -9.42 -15.52 38.95
C LEU A 37 -10.43 -16.11 37.95
N ALA A 38 -10.12 -15.84 36.68
CA ALA A 38 -10.32 -16.67 35.49
C ALA A 38 -11.77 -17.02 35.07
N ALA A 39 -12.15 -16.57 33.87
CA ALA A 39 -12.47 -17.47 32.75
C ALA A 39 -12.87 -16.66 31.51
N CYS A 40 -12.48 -17.18 30.35
CA CYS A 40 -12.79 -16.70 29.01
C CYS A 40 -14.30 -16.71 28.70
N GLY A 41 -14.71 -15.79 27.82
CA GLY A 41 -15.81 -16.03 26.87
C GLY A 41 -16.87 -14.92 26.82
N GLY A 42 -16.93 -14.20 25.70
CA GLY A 42 -18.11 -13.41 25.35
C GLY A 42 -17.84 -12.33 24.30
N SER A 43 -18.24 -12.59 23.05
CA SER A 43 -18.36 -11.57 22.01
C SER A 43 -19.33 -10.47 22.44
N GLY A 44 -18.84 -9.24 22.53
CA GLY A 44 -19.64 -8.02 22.67
C GLY A 44 -18.90 -6.89 21.99
N SER A 45 -19.52 -6.26 20.98
CA SER A 45 -19.00 -5.03 20.39
C SER A 45 -19.22 -3.88 21.37
N ASP A 46 -18.32 -3.73 22.33
CA ASP A 46 -18.30 -2.59 23.24
C ASP A 46 -17.40 -1.51 22.62
N VAL A 47 -18.03 -0.51 22.01
CA VAL A 47 -17.34 0.77 21.79
C VAL A 47 -17.19 1.38 23.19
N PRO A 48 -15.98 1.65 23.66
CA PRO A 48 -15.77 2.16 25.02
C PRO A 48 -16.54 3.47 25.20
N ASP A 49 -17.29 3.56 26.29
CA ASP A 49 -17.96 4.78 26.74
C ASP A 49 -16.93 5.91 26.84
N GLU A 50 -17.32 7.15 26.61
CA GLU A 50 -16.40 8.30 26.57
C GLU A 50 -15.67 8.50 27.92
N ASP A 51 -16.29 8.03 29.01
CA ASP A 51 -15.67 7.91 30.34
C ASP A 51 -14.67 6.74 30.46
N ALA A 52 -14.82 5.68 29.66
CA ALA A 52 -13.86 4.58 29.57
C ALA A 52 -12.66 4.93 28.69
N VAL A 53 -12.84 5.76 27.65
CA VAL A 53 -11.73 6.34 26.90
C VAL A 53 -10.95 7.29 27.80
N ALA A 54 -11.63 8.11 28.61
CA ALA A 54 -11.00 8.98 29.62
C ALA A 54 -10.24 8.18 30.70
N ALA A 55 -10.77 7.05 31.16
CA ALA A 55 -10.05 6.18 32.09
C ALA A 55 -8.82 5.49 31.44
N ALA A 56 -8.87 5.20 30.13
CA ALA A 56 -7.74 4.65 29.40
C ALA A 56 -6.64 5.70 29.12
N VAL A 57 -6.97 6.98 28.90
CA VAL A 57 -5.94 8.05 28.85
C VAL A 57 -5.36 8.38 30.23
N GLU A 58 -6.10 8.16 31.31
CA GLU A 58 -5.57 8.32 32.68
C GLU A 58 -4.62 7.16 33.06
N ASP A 59 -4.80 5.95 32.50
CA ASP A 59 -3.86 4.82 32.64
C ASP A 59 -2.57 5.04 31.81
N ALA A 60 -2.68 5.69 30.65
CA ALA A 60 -1.52 6.09 29.85
C ALA A 60 -0.70 7.24 30.46
N VAL A 61 -1.32 8.09 31.29
CA VAL A 61 -0.68 9.19 32.04
C VAL A 61 0.11 8.71 33.28
N GLY A 62 0.18 7.40 33.49
CA GLY A 62 0.99 6.76 34.54
C GLY A 62 2.16 5.91 34.02
N THR A 63 2.34 5.80 32.71
CA THR A 63 3.44 5.01 32.14
C THR A 63 4.76 5.74 32.41
N SER A 64 5.65 5.11 33.15
CA SER A 64 7.01 5.60 33.34
C SER A 64 7.75 5.53 32.01
N ASP A 65 8.85 6.27 31.86
CA ASP A 65 9.70 6.15 30.66
C ASP A 65 10.12 4.69 30.42
N GLU A 66 10.25 3.88 31.49
CA GLU A 66 10.48 2.42 31.42
C GLU A 66 9.32 1.63 30.78
N ASP A 67 8.07 2.04 31.00
CA ASP A 67 6.90 1.36 30.43
C ASP A 67 6.72 1.70 28.94
N VAL A 68 7.12 2.91 28.53
CA VAL A 68 7.13 3.32 27.12
C VAL A 68 8.23 2.57 26.36
N GLU A 69 9.42 2.45 26.95
CA GLU A 69 10.55 1.68 26.38
C GLU A 69 10.20 0.19 26.25
N ALA A 70 9.54 -0.40 27.25
CA ALA A 70 9.08 -1.78 27.16
C ALA A 70 8.02 -2.01 26.06
N ALA A 71 7.13 -1.03 25.85
CA ALA A 71 6.11 -1.10 24.80
C ALA A 71 6.70 -0.95 23.39
N VAL A 72 7.75 -0.13 23.21
CA VAL A 72 8.46 -0.05 21.92
C VAL A 72 9.31 -1.30 21.66
N GLU A 73 9.88 -1.95 22.67
CA GLU A 73 10.55 -3.25 22.50
C GLU A 73 9.58 -4.36 22.11
N GLU A 74 8.41 -4.45 22.77
CA GLU A 74 7.36 -5.42 22.41
C GLU A 74 6.86 -5.20 20.97
N TRP A 75 6.67 -3.94 20.58
CA TRP A 75 6.24 -3.61 19.23
C TRP A 75 7.35 -3.83 18.20
N ALA A 76 8.62 -3.52 18.54
CA ALA A 76 9.79 -3.77 17.70
C ALA A 76 9.98 -5.26 17.44
N GLU A 77 9.82 -6.11 18.46
CA GLU A 77 9.88 -7.57 18.33
C GLU A 77 8.69 -8.11 17.50
N SER A 78 7.53 -7.46 17.61
CA SER A 78 6.36 -7.73 16.76
C SER A 78 6.53 -7.30 15.29
N VAL A 79 7.39 -6.33 14.98
CA VAL A 79 7.70 -5.91 13.59
C VAL A 79 9.03 -6.46 13.07
N SER A 80 9.80 -7.16 13.90
CA SER A 80 11.14 -7.72 13.61
C SER A 80 11.16 -8.81 12.51
N GLY A 81 10.02 -9.07 11.87
CA GLY A 81 9.94 -9.93 10.68
C GLY A 81 9.93 -9.17 9.35
N LYS A 82 9.80 -7.83 9.36
CA LYS A 82 9.84 -7.04 8.13
C LYS A 82 11.30 -6.62 7.88
N PRO A 83 11.97 -7.12 6.82
CA PRO A 83 13.31 -6.63 6.51
C PRO A 83 13.25 -5.12 6.33
N ASP A 84 14.28 -4.42 6.83
CA ASP A 84 14.50 -3.03 6.47
C ASP A 84 14.45 -2.92 4.94
N ALA A 85 13.89 -1.82 4.43
CA ALA A 85 13.92 -1.54 3.00
C ALA A 85 15.40 -1.62 2.55
N PRO A 86 15.75 -2.41 1.53
CA PRO A 86 17.13 -2.54 1.08
C PRO A 86 17.74 -1.18 0.78
N ASP A 87 19.02 -1.03 1.14
CA ASP A 87 19.79 0.19 0.95
C ASP A 87 19.97 0.56 -0.53
N GLU A 88 19.78 -0.39 -1.46
CA GLU A 88 19.95 -0.21 -2.90
C GLU A 88 18.61 -0.37 -3.64
N PRO A 89 18.30 0.52 -4.60
CA PRO A 89 17.13 0.37 -5.46
C PRO A 89 17.29 -0.84 -6.39
N LEU A 90 16.16 -1.40 -6.84
CA LEU A 90 16.13 -2.45 -7.86
C LEU A 90 16.95 -2.02 -9.10
N ALA A 91 17.76 -2.93 -9.61
CA ALA A 91 18.56 -2.78 -10.82
C ALA A 91 17.93 -3.54 -12.00
N VAL A 92 18.42 -3.26 -13.20
CA VAL A 92 18.01 -4.03 -14.39
C VAL A 92 18.40 -5.50 -14.23
N GLY A 93 17.44 -6.39 -14.44
CA GLY A 93 17.54 -7.83 -14.21
C GLY A 93 17.03 -8.29 -12.83
N ASP A 94 16.70 -7.37 -11.92
CA ASP A 94 16.12 -7.75 -10.63
C ASP A 94 14.63 -8.09 -10.75
N CYS A 95 14.23 -9.13 -10.03
CA CYS A 95 12.84 -9.51 -9.85
C CYS A 95 12.33 -9.08 -8.47
N ALA A 96 11.03 -8.78 -8.36
CA ALA A 96 10.42 -8.29 -7.13
C ALA A 96 8.99 -8.81 -6.95
N GLU A 97 8.60 -9.06 -5.69
CA GLU A 97 7.24 -9.50 -5.35
C GLU A 97 6.18 -8.47 -5.75
N THR A 98 6.44 -7.16 -5.65
CA THR A 98 5.52 -6.15 -6.20
C THR A 98 6.20 -4.81 -6.32
N ILE A 99 6.10 -4.16 -7.48
CA ILE A 99 6.45 -2.74 -7.67
C ILE A 99 5.14 -1.95 -7.81
N TRP A 100 4.68 -1.29 -6.73
CA TRP A 100 3.48 -0.45 -6.75
C TRP A 100 3.84 0.99 -7.16
N TYR A 101 2.89 1.71 -7.77
CA TYR A 101 3.09 3.10 -8.23
C TYR A 101 3.40 4.09 -7.10
N GLU A 102 3.11 3.72 -5.84
CA GLU A 102 3.40 4.50 -4.64
C GLU A 102 4.66 4.01 -3.92
N THR A 103 5.31 2.93 -4.39
CA THR A 103 6.58 2.48 -3.82
C THR A 103 7.67 3.33 -4.42
N PRO A 104 8.55 3.92 -3.60
CA PRO A 104 9.86 4.23 -4.10
C PRO A 104 10.50 2.92 -4.57
N ALA A 105 10.98 2.87 -5.81
CA ALA A 105 11.73 1.71 -6.30
C ALA A 105 12.95 1.40 -5.40
N ALA A 106 13.48 2.47 -4.80
CA ALA A 106 14.38 2.42 -3.65
C ALA A 106 13.65 1.84 -2.43
N GLY A 107 13.88 0.57 -2.14
CA GLY A 107 13.34 -0.09 -0.95
C GLY A 107 12.47 -1.31 -1.19
N LEU A 108 12.43 -1.84 -2.42
CA LEU A 108 11.90 -3.18 -2.67
C LEU A 108 13.05 -4.18 -2.75
N PRO A 109 13.04 -5.27 -1.96
CA PRO A 109 14.05 -6.32 -2.05
C PRO A 109 13.98 -6.98 -3.42
N SER A 110 15.15 -7.13 -4.05
CA SER A 110 15.32 -8.04 -5.18
C SER A 110 15.17 -9.49 -4.68
N ILE A 111 14.48 -10.30 -5.47
CA ILE A 111 14.36 -11.75 -5.29
C ILE A 111 14.87 -12.46 -6.53
N ASP A 112 15.31 -13.71 -6.38
CA ASP A 112 15.76 -14.50 -7.52
C ASP A 112 14.58 -14.70 -8.49
N CYS A 113 14.80 -14.46 -9.78
CA CYS A 113 13.76 -14.62 -10.78
C CYS A 113 13.27 -16.08 -10.91
N ASP A 114 14.06 -17.07 -10.48
CA ASP A 114 13.61 -18.47 -10.40
C ASP A 114 12.63 -18.70 -9.23
N GLU A 115 12.49 -17.75 -8.31
CA GLU A 115 11.44 -17.71 -7.29
C GLU A 115 10.17 -17.03 -7.82
N GLU A 116 9.04 -17.26 -7.13
CA GLU A 116 7.77 -16.63 -7.48
C GLU A 116 7.85 -15.11 -7.26
N HIS A 117 7.53 -14.32 -8.28
CA HIS A 117 7.62 -12.86 -8.26
C HIS A 117 6.56 -12.23 -9.18
N ASP A 118 6.32 -10.91 -9.09
CA ASP A 118 5.30 -10.26 -9.94
C ASP A 118 5.89 -9.33 -11.00
N ALA A 119 7.15 -8.90 -10.82
CA ALA A 119 7.79 -7.92 -11.68
C ALA A 119 9.27 -8.22 -11.93
N GLU A 120 9.74 -7.87 -13.12
CA GLU A 120 11.16 -7.89 -13.49
C GLU A 120 11.56 -6.58 -14.16
N VAL A 121 12.62 -5.94 -13.65
CA VAL A 121 13.11 -4.66 -14.19
C VAL A 121 13.93 -4.91 -15.45
N TYR A 122 13.52 -4.33 -16.57
CA TYR A 122 14.21 -4.51 -17.85
C TYR A 122 14.95 -3.27 -18.35
N LEU A 123 14.64 -2.09 -17.80
CA LEU A 123 15.26 -0.84 -18.24
C LEU A 123 15.29 0.21 -17.14
N ALA A 124 16.43 0.90 -17.03
CA ALA A 124 16.57 2.12 -16.24
C ALA A 124 16.69 3.32 -17.20
N VAL A 125 15.85 4.33 -17.01
CA VAL A 125 15.81 5.54 -17.84
C VAL A 125 16.31 6.74 -17.03
N PRO A 126 17.38 7.44 -17.48
CA PRO A 126 17.85 8.64 -16.81
C PRO A 126 16.90 9.83 -17.04
N LEU A 127 16.72 10.63 -15.99
CA LEU A 127 15.81 11.78 -15.92
C LEU A 127 16.56 13.11 -15.75
N ASP A 128 17.90 13.12 -15.81
CA ASP A 128 18.72 14.32 -15.64
C ASP A 128 18.35 15.45 -16.61
N GLU A 129 17.84 15.10 -17.80
CA GLU A 129 17.44 16.04 -18.84
C GLU A 129 16.18 16.86 -18.46
N LEU A 130 15.39 16.39 -17.49
CA LEU A 130 14.21 17.11 -16.97
C LEU A 130 14.60 18.25 -16.01
N GLY A 131 15.89 18.39 -15.71
CA GLY A 131 16.45 19.50 -14.96
C GLY A 131 16.49 19.25 -13.44
N PRO A 132 16.74 20.30 -12.64
CA PRO A 132 16.98 20.14 -11.20
C PRO A 132 15.71 20.14 -10.35
N SER A 133 14.64 20.79 -10.81
CA SER A 133 13.35 20.85 -10.09
C SER A 133 12.54 19.59 -10.35
N PHE A 134 11.74 19.15 -9.37
CA PHE A 134 10.88 17.98 -9.53
C PHE A 134 9.87 18.24 -10.68
N PRO A 135 9.92 17.46 -11.78
CA PRO A 135 9.10 17.72 -12.97
C PRO A 135 7.65 17.25 -12.80
N GLY A 136 7.40 16.42 -11.79
CA GLY A 136 6.10 15.76 -11.59
C GLY A 136 5.90 14.56 -12.51
N THR A 137 4.98 13.70 -12.12
CA THR A 137 4.82 12.38 -12.74
C THR A 137 4.42 12.43 -14.22
N SER A 138 3.60 13.41 -14.62
CA SER A 138 3.15 13.51 -16.03
C SER A 138 4.31 13.76 -16.99
N GLU A 139 5.25 14.62 -16.62
CA GLU A 139 6.40 14.95 -17.47
C GLU A 139 7.39 13.78 -17.53
N MET A 140 7.61 13.10 -16.39
CA MET A 140 8.41 11.87 -16.38
C MET A 140 7.78 10.76 -17.22
N GLN A 141 6.46 10.59 -17.17
CA GLN A 141 5.74 9.63 -18.01
C GLN A 141 5.92 9.90 -19.50
N ASP A 142 5.81 11.17 -19.92
CA ASP A 142 6.01 11.55 -21.31
C ASP A 142 7.45 11.30 -21.77
N HIS A 143 8.43 11.54 -20.90
CA HIS A 143 9.86 11.30 -21.16
C HIS A 143 10.20 9.82 -21.31
N THR A 144 9.73 8.96 -20.40
CA THR A 144 10.10 7.54 -20.36
C THR A 144 9.33 6.67 -21.35
N LYS A 145 8.13 7.10 -21.77
CA LYS A 145 7.19 6.28 -22.54
C LYS A 145 7.82 5.57 -23.73
N ARG A 146 8.59 6.30 -24.55
CA ARG A 146 9.20 5.73 -25.77
C ARG A 146 10.19 4.63 -25.40
N ASP A 147 11.09 4.93 -24.46
CA ASP A 147 12.20 4.05 -24.11
C ASP A 147 11.71 2.81 -23.37
N CYS A 148 10.75 2.94 -22.44
CA CYS A 148 10.13 1.76 -21.82
C CYS A 148 9.38 0.90 -22.86
N THR A 149 8.63 1.51 -23.80
CA THR A 149 7.90 0.73 -24.82
C THR A 149 8.85 -0.05 -25.73
N THR A 150 9.93 0.59 -26.20
CA THR A 150 10.94 -0.08 -27.03
C THR A 150 11.73 -1.10 -26.23
N GLY A 151 12.15 -0.76 -25.00
CA GLY A 151 12.88 -1.66 -24.13
C GLY A 151 12.08 -2.92 -23.79
N PHE A 152 10.76 -2.82 -23.64
CA PHE A 152 9.91 -3.99 -23.44
C PHE A 152 9.95 -4.94 -24.64
N GLU A 153 9.84 -4.42 -25.86
CA GLU A 153 9.91 -5.23 -27.08
C GLU A 153 11.28 -5.91 -27.21
N ASP A 154 12.36 -5.17 -26.94
CA ASP A 154 13.72 -5.70 -26.97
C ASP A 154 13.93 -6.80 -25.90
N PHE A 155 13.33 -6.62 -24.72
CA PHE A 155 13.47 -7.52 -23.58
C PHE A 155 12.60 -8.78 -23.72
N VAL A 156 11.29 -8.64 -23.91
CA VAL A 156 10.35 -9.77 -24.03
C VAL A 156 10.44 -10.47 -25.39
N GLY A 157 10.85 -9.73 -26.43
CA GLY A 157 11.02 -10.23 -27.79
C GLY A 157 9.84 -9.99 -28.73
N ILE A 158 8.73 -9.42 -28.24
CA ILE A 158 7.57 -9.00 -29.05
C ILE A 158 6.98 -7.68 -28.52
N PRO A 159 6.30 -6.88 -29.38
CA PRO A 159 5.64 -5.66 -28.94
C PRO A 159 4.57 -5.89 -27.86
N VAL A 160 4.41 -4.93 -26.94
CA VAL A 160 3.42 -5.00 -25.84
C VAL A 160 1.97 -5.17 -26.32
N ASP A 161 1.61 -4.73 -27.52
CA ASP A 161 0.26 -4.89 -28.08
C ASP A 161 -0.02 -6.30 -28.63
N GLN A 162 1.03 -7.12 -28.73
CA GLN A 162 0.99 -8.53 -29.15
C GLN A 162 1.35 -9.49 -28.01
N SER A 163 1.85 -8.96 -26.89
CA SER A 163 2.25 -9.72 -25.71
C SER A 163 1.07 -9.92 -24.75
N VAL A 164 1.10 -11.01 -23.99
CA VAL A 164 0.23 -11.21 -22.84
C VAL A 164 0.79 -10.55 -21.58
N ASN A 165 2.09 -10.27 -21.59
CA ASN A 165 2.80 -9.54 -20.55
C ASN A 165 2.60 -8.04 -20.73
N MET A 166 2.72 -7.31 -19.64
CA MET A 166 2.58 -5.86 -19.63
C MET A 166 3.83 -5.22 -19.06
N PHE A 167 3.93 -3.90 -19.15
CA PHE A 167 4.91 -3.16 -18.39
C PHE A 167 4.28 -2.00 -17.64
N SER A 168 4.98 -1.58 -16.59
CA SER A 168 4.72 -0.36 -15.86
C SER A 168 6.05 0.31 -15.54
N VAL A 169 5.98 1.49 -14.95
CA VAL A 169 7.16 2.32 -14.66
C VAL A 169 7.02 2.86 -13.26
N VAL A 170 8.08 2.74 -12.48
CA VAL A 170 8.22 3.42 -11.19
C VAL A 170 9.08 4.66 -11.38
N TYR A 171 8.64 5.75 -10.77
CA TYR A 171 9.25 7.08 -10.89
C TYR A 171 9.78 7.53 -9.53
N PRO A 172 10.81 8.40 -9.52
CA PRO A 172 11.19 9.09 -8.31
C PRO A 172 10.01 9.88 -7.73
N THR A 173 9.90 9.85 -6.40
CA THR A 173 9.04 10.76 -5.63
C THR A 173 9.71 12.13 -5.49
N GLU A 174 8.96 13.16 -5.09
CA GLU A 174 9.55 14.48 -4.79
C GLU A 174 10.63 14.40 -3.70
N GLU A 175 10.46 13.51 -2.73
CA GLU A 175 11.44 13.24 -1.66
C GLU A 175 12.73 12.63 -2.22
N SER A 176 12.65 11.48 -2.90
CA SER A 176 13.82 10.84 -3.51
C SER A 176 14.51 11.75 -4.55
N TRP A 177 13.75 12.59 -5.25
CA TRP A 177 14.31 13.60 -6.15
C TRP A 177 15.13 14.66 -5.40
N ALA A 178 14.70 15.08 -4.22
CA ALA A 178 15.47 16.00 -3.37
C ALA A 178 16.80 15.36 -2.92
N ASP A 179 16.82 14.03 -2.76
CA ASP A 179 18.00 13.25 -2.39
C ASP A 179 18.89 12.84 -3.58
N GLY A 180 18.47 13.16 -4.81
CA GLY A 180 19.28 12.98 -6.02
C GLY A 180 18.87 11.80 -6.91
N ASP A 181 17.75 11.12 -6.61
CA ASP A 181 17.21 10.10 -7.51
C ASP A 181 16.76 10.73 -8.83
N ARG A 182 17.38 10.29 -9.93
CA ARG A 182 17.11 10.75 -11.30
C ARG A 182 16.86 9.55 -12.23
N THR A 183 16.37 8.44 -11.70
CA THR A 183 16.18 7.22 -12.49
C THR A 183 14.72 6.75 -12.42
N ALA A 184 14.10 6.52 -13.58
CA ALA A 184 12.87 5.74 -13.65
C ALA A 184 13.20 4.29 -14.02
N LEU A 185 12.51 3.33 -13.42
CA LEU A 185 12.66 1.91 -13.75
C LEU A 185 11.42 1.42 -14.49
N CYS A 186 11.62 0.88 -15.68
CA CYS A 186 10.59 0.16 -16.43
C CYS A 186 10.68 -1.32 -16.06
N TYR A 187 9.54 -1.92 -15.71
CA TYR A 187 9.46 -3.33 -15.32
C TYR A 187 8.33 -4.04 -16.04
N ALA A 188 8.53 -5.31 -16.34
CA ALA A 188 7.58 -6.19 -16.98
C ALA A 188 6.81 -6.98 -15.91
N THR A 189 5.57 -7.34 -16.20
CA THR A 189 4.70 -8.13 -15.32
C THR A 189 3.97 -9.20 -16.14
N GLY A 190 3.56 -10.27 -15.46
CA GLY A 190 2.67 -11.28 -16.03
C GLY A 190 1.30 -10.71 -16.45
N ARG A 191 0.54 -11.52 -17.20
CA ARG A 191 -0.81 -11.18 -17.63
C ARG A 191 -1.67 -10.82 -16.43
N THR A 192 -2.30 -9.65 -16.44
CA THR A 192 -3.18 -9.20 -15.35
C THR A 192 -2.56 -9.31 -13.93
N MET A 193 -1.23 -9.13 -13.81
CA MET A 193 -0.48 -9.32 -12.55
C MET A 193 -0.54 -10.76 -12.02
N GLU A 194 -0.59 -11.75 -12.90
CA GLU A 194 -0.34 -13.15 -12.53
C GLU A 194 1.14 -13.32 -12.09
N PRO A 195 1.41 -14.11 -11.04
CA PRO A 195 2.77 -14.40 -10.61
C PRO A 195 3.59 -15.08 -11.71
N LEU A 196 4.87 -14.77 -11.70
CA LEU A 196 5.90 -15.24 -12.62
C LEU A 196 6.80 -16.26 -11.93
N THR A 197 7.45 -17.09 -12.72
CA THR A 197 8.58 -17.92 -12.28
C THR A 197 9.53 -18.06 -13.46
N GLY A 198 10.78 -17.67 -13.26
CA GLY A 198 11.75 -17.42 -14.32
C GLY A 198 11.64 -16.01 -14.90
N SER A 199 12.70 -15.59 -15.58
CA SER A 199 12.77 -14.30 -16.28
C SER A 199 11.81 -14.25 -17.48
N LEU A 200 11.30 -13.05 -17.77
CA LEU A 200 10.54 -12.69 -18.97
C LEU A 200 11.43 -12.37 -20.17
N GLU A 201 12.77 -12.42 -20.04
CA GLU A 201 13.68 -12.18 -21.15
C GLU A 201 13.46 -13.20 -22.29
N GLY A 202 13.07 -12.69 -23.46
CA GLY A 202 12.94 -13.48 -24.69
C GLY A 202 11.81 -14.51 -24.69
N VAL A 203 10.84 -14.44 -23.77
CA VAL A 203 9.74 -15.41 -23.71
C VAL A 203 8.82 -15.34 -24.93
N ALA A 204 8.67 -14.15 -25.53
CA ALA A 204 7.84 -13.89 -26.71
C ALA A 204 6.38 -14.37 -26.56
N GLU A 205 5.77 -14.10 -25.40
CA GLU A 205 4.39 -14.48 -25.03
C GLU A 205 3.45 -13.30 -24.81
#